data_AF-A0A6V8F482-F1
#
_entry.id   AF-A0A6V8F482-F1
#
_cell.length_a   1.000
_cell.length_b   1.000
_cell.length_c   1.000
_cell.angle_alpha   90.00
_cell.angle_beta   90.00
_cell.angle_gamma   90.00
#
_symmetry.space_group_name_H-M   'P 1'
#
loop_
_entity.id
_entity.type
_entity.pdbx_description
1 polymer ?
#
loop_
_entity_poly.entity_id
_entity_poly.type
_entity_poly.pdbx_seq_one_letter_code
_entity_poly.pdbx_strand_id
1 'polypeptide(L)'
;MSDEIDEKKKKEEIKDDSSKSQSIPLDIPSAPQGEMNEKIFYREVIKSCWTHEPWLYFKVIIKSNEEMGEYIALHGLVPQNELPVHLRYKIPENEIWIRENVYEDVGRRRSILAHEYAELDLMISQAMSYKEAHEHAEFIEHLYYHD
;
A
#
# COMPACT_ATOMS: atom_id res chain seq x y z
N MET A 1 -26.10 -16.95 67.42
CA MET A 1 -25.79 -15.52 67.47
C MET A 1 -25.99 -15.03 66.03
N SER A 2 -27.23 -14.84 65.55
CA SER A 2 -28.29 -13.93 66.08
C SER A 2 -27.70 -12.51 66.05
N ASP A 3 -28.13 -11.52 65.25
CA ASP A 3 -29.43 -11.17 64.66
C ASP A 3 -29.20 -10.33 63.36
N GLU A 4 -29.93 -10.48 62.23
CA GLU A 4 -31.13 -9.72 61.77
C GLU A 4 -31.16 -8.22 62.20
N ILE A 5 -31.41 -7.21 61.35
CA ILE A 5 -32.70 -6.74 60.75
C ILE A 5 -32.31 -5.56 59.80
N ASP A 6 -32.60 -5.53 58.48
CA ASP A 6 -33.81 -5.14 57.72
C ASP A 6 -34.33 -3.68 57.89
N GLU A 7 -34.97 -3.17 56.83
CA GLU A 7 -35.85 -1.98 56.69
C GLU A 7 -35.41 -0.79 55.81
N LYS A 8 -35.75 -0.93 54.51
CA LYS A 8 -36.77 -0.17 53.74
C LYS A 8 -36.99 1.36 53.93
N LYS A 9 -37.27 1.97 52.75
CA LYS A 9 -37.99 3.22 52.41
C LYS A 9 -37.18 4.52 52.62
N LYS A 10 -37.16 5.47 51.69
CA LYS A 10 -38.32 6.09 51.04
C LYS A 10 -37.88 6.87 49.79
N LYS A 11 -38.77 6.86 48.79
CA LYS A 11 -38.75 7.65 47.55
C LYS A 11 -38.63 9.16 47.82
N GLU A 12 -37.93 9.86 46.94
CA GLU A 12 -38.42 11.15 46.42
C GLU A 12 -38.29 11.16 44.88
N GLU A 13 -39.45 11.16 44.25
CA GLU A 13 -39.68 11.53 42.86
C GLU A 13 -39.69 13.06 42.78
N ILE A 14 -38.91 13.65 41.86
CA ILE A 14 -39.31 14.91 41.22
C ILE A 14 -39.35 14.65 39.73
N LYS A 15 -40.55 14.86 39.18
CA LYS A 15 -40.93 14.75 37.78
C LYS A 15 -40.66 16.06 37.03
N ASP A 16 -40.48 15.88 35.72
CA ASP A 16 -40.84 16.75 34.59
C ASP A 16 -40.17 18.12 34.47
N ASP A 17 -39.39 18.34 33.40
CA ASP A 17 -40.02 18.84 32.19
C ASP A 17 -39.23 18.46 30.92
N SER A 18 -39.97 18.26 29.85
CA SER A 18 -39.53 17.80 28.56
C SER A 18 -38.76 18.88 27.80
N SER A 19 -37.76 18.47 27.01
CA SER A 19 -37.45 19.13 25.74
C SER A 19 -36.72 18.16 24.82
N LYS A 20 -37.45 17.74 23.79
CA LYS A 20 -37.07 16.92 22.63
C LYS A 20 -35.68 17.26 22.08
N SER A 21 -34.92 16.22 21.74
CA SER A 21 -34.03 16.15 20.56
C SER A 21 -33.85 14.67 20.23
N GLN A 22 -34.85 14.08 19.57
CA GLN A 22 -34.76 13.65 18.17
C GLN A 22 -33.54 12.75 17.90
N SER A 23 -33.84 11.45 17.88
CA SER A 23 -33.04 10.39 17.25
C SER A 23 -32.68 10.81 15.83
N ILE A 24 -31.40 11.09 15.59
CA ILE A 24 -30.87 11.25 14.24
C ILE A 24 -30.64 9.83 13.71
N PRO A 25 -31.33 9.40 12.63
CA PRO A 25 -30.82 8.29 11.84
C PRO A 25 -29.51 8.78 11.25
N LEU A 26 -28.38 8.21 11.69
CA LEU A 26 -27.13 8.37 10.96
C LEU A 26 -27.35 7.65 9.63
N ASP A 27 -27.80 8.41 8.62
CA ASP A 27 -27.53 8.14 7.22
C ASP A 27 -26.01 8.10 7.08
N ILE A 28 -25.42 6.94 7.39
CA ILE A 28 -24.06 6.62 7.01
C ILE A 28 -24.12 6.59 5.48
N PRO A 29 -23.47 7.53 4.77
CA PRO A 29 -23.34 7.40 3.33
C PRO A 29 -22.60 6.09 3.13
N SER A 30 -23.26 5.12 2.49
CA SER A 30 -22.61 3.90 2.05
C SER A 30 -21.43 4.36 1.21
N ALA A 31 -20.22 4.18 1.74
CA ALA A 31 -19.01 4.60 1.07
C ALA A 31 -19.08 4.03 -0.35
N PRO A 32 -18.83 4.83 -1.39
CA PRO A 32 -18.78 4.28 -2.73
C PRO A 32 -17.73 3.16 -2.68
N GLN A 33 -18.11 1.95 -3.11
CA GLN A 33 -17.16 0.92 -3.54
C GLN A 33 -16.44 1.48 -4.76
N GLY A 34 -15.55 2.43 -4.51
CA GLY A 34 -14.92 3.29 -5.48
C GLY A 34 -13.43 3.07 -5.38
N GLU A 35 -12.86 2.65 -6.50
CA GLU A 35 -11.44 2.55 -6.82
C GLU A 35 -10.52 2.96 -5.67
N MET A 36 -9.92 1.94 -5.06
CA MET A 36 -8.84 2.12 -4.11
C MET A 36 -7.77 2.99 -4.77
N ASN A 37 -7.67 4.25 -4.30
CA ASN A 37 -6.68 5.21 -4.77
C ASN A 37 -5.32 4.53 -4.60
N GLU A 38 -4.60 4.32 -5.69
CA GLU A 38 -3.36 3.54 -5.69
C GLU A 38 -2.36 4.13 -4.69
N LYS A 39 -2.32 5.45 -4.55
CA LYS A 39 -1.48 6.12 -3.53
C LYS A 39 -1.88 5.75 -2.11
N ILE A 40 -3.16 5.49 -1.85
CA ILE A 40 -3.67 5.04 -0.54
C ILE A 40 -3.37 3.55 -0.34
N PHE A 41 -3.51 2.71 -1.37
CA PHE A 41 -3.11 1.29 -1.30
C PHE A 41 -1.62 1.15 -1.00
N TYR A 42 -0.78 1.84 -1.78
CA TYR A 42 0.65 1.90 -1.53
C TYR A 42 0.90 2.45 -0.13
N ARG A 43 0.35 3.60 0.26
CA ARG A 43 0.58 4.15 1.60
C ARG A 43 0.20 3.21 2.76
N GLU A 44 -0.89 2.45 2.66
CA GLU A 44 -1.37 1.62 3.76
C GLU A 44 -0.71 0.23 3.80
N VAL A 45 -0.39 -0.38 2.65
CA VAL A 45 0.44 -1.61 2.60
C VAL A 45 1.88 -1.28 3.00
N ILE A 46 2.40 -0.14 2.54
CA ILE A 46 3.81 0.20 2.66
C ILE A 46 4.21 0.71 4.04
N LYS A 47 3.35 1.43 4.78
CA LYS A 47 3.65 1.86 6.16
C LYS A 47 4.06 0.72 7.08
N SER A 48 3.66 -0.51 6.78
CA SER A 48 4.00 -1.68 7.59
C SER A 48 5.39 -2.27 7.29
N CYS A 49 5.99 -1.93 6.14
CA CYS A 49 7.21 -2.61 5.65
C CYS A 49 8.37 -1.68 5.27
N TRP A 50 8.15 -0.45 4.79
CA TRP A 50 9.21 0.35 4.13
C TRP A 50 9.48 1.69 4.80
N THR A 51 10.75 2.07 4.85
CA THR A 51 11.22 3.23 5.62
C THR A 51 11.39 4.48 4.76
N HIS A 52 11.64 4.30 3.47
CA HIS A 52 11.70 5.38 2.49
C HIS A 52 10.46 5.29 1.62
N GLU A 53 9.99 6.44 1.13
CA GLU A 53 8.82 6.51 0.26
C GLU A 53 9.28 6.59 -1.23
N PRO A 54 9.84 5.53 -1.86
CA PRO A 54 10.40 5.62 -3.21
C PRO A 54 9.37 6.09 -4.25
N TRP A 55 8.08 5.83 -4.05
CA TRP A 55 7.01 6.34 -4.91
C TRP A 55 6.89 7.88 -4.95
N LEU A 56 7.52 8.61 -4.03
CA LEU A 56 7.63 10.07 -4.10
C LEU A 56 8.74 10.53 -5.06
N TYR A 57 9.77 9.71 -5.26
CA TYR A 57 10.99 10.08 -5.96
C TYR A 57 11.10 9.42 -7.34
N PHE A 58 10.43 8.29 -7.54
CA PHE A 58 10.45 7.54 -8.78
C PHE A 58 9.22 7.80 -9.62
N LYS A 59 9.45 8.21 -10.87
CA LYS A 59 8.39 8.43 -11.86
C LYS A 59 8.17 7.16 -12.67
N VAL A 60 6.93 6.68 -12.71
CA VAL A 60 6.54 5.57 -13.59
C VAL A 60 6.36 6.07 -15.02
N ILE A 61 7.07 5.45 -15.95
CA ILE A 61 7.01 5.73 -17.39
C ILE A 61 6.52 4.46 -18.12
N ILE A 62 5.47 4.63 -18.93
CA ILE A 62 4.91 3.54 -19.70
C ILE A 62 5.68 3.43 -21.02
N LYS A 63 6.15 2.23 -21.35
CA LYS A 63 6.96 1.93 -22.53
C LYS A 63 6.33 0.83 -23.38
N SER A 64 6.57 0.89 -24.69
CA SER A 64 6.01 -0.10 -25.62
C SER A 64 6.68 -1.47 -25.45
N ASN A 65 6.01 -2.51 -25.94
CA ASN A 65 6.59 -3.85 -25.98
C ASN A 65 7.89 -3.90 -26.81
N GLU A 66 7.97 -3.13 -27.89
CA GLU A 66 9.17 -3.06 -28.74
C GLU A 66 10.37 -2.45 -28.01
N GLU A 67 10.15 -1.40 -27.22
CA GLU A 67 11.23 -0.74 -26.48
C GLU A 67 11.73 -1.58 -25.30
N MET A 68 10.82 -2.26 -24.59
CA MET A 68 11.16 -3.07 -23.41
C MET A 68 11.58 -4.51 -23.76
N GLY A 69 11.20 -5.02 -24.92
CA GLY A 69 11.40 -6.42 -25.31
C GLY A 69 10.76 -7.39 -24.31
N GLU A 70 11.58 -8.31 -23.81
CA GLU A 70 11.15 -9.33 -22.84
C GLU A 70 10.94 -8.79 -21.42
N TYR A 71 11.48 -7.60 -21.11
CA TYR A 71 11.38 -7.01 -19.78
C TYR A 71 9.98 -6.43 -19.54
N ILE A 72 9.46 -6.64 -18.34
CA ILE A 72 8.11 -6.19 -17.95
C ILE A 72 8.15 -4.89 -17.14
N ALA A 73 9.17 -4.71 -16.32
CA ALA A 73 9.52 -3.49 -15.62
C ALA A 73 11.04 -3.42 -15.39
N LEU A 74 11.57 -2.20 -15.29
CA LEU A 74 12.96 -1.89 -15.04
C LEU A 74 13.05 -0.52 -14.36
N HIS A 75 13.85 -0.38 -13.30
CA HIS A 75 14.09 0.92 -12.67
C HIS A 75 15.49 1.49 -12.95
N GLY A 76 15.63 2.80 -12.77
CA GLY A 76 16.86 3.54 -13.06
C GLY A 76 18.11 3.11 -12.28
N LEU A 77 17.92 2.44 -11.13
CA LEU A 77 19.02 1.94 -10.31
C LEU A 77 19.52 0.54 -10.70
N VAL A 78 18.92 -0.10 -11.72
CA VAL A 78 19.41 -1.40 -12.19
C VAL A 78 20.85 -1.25 -12.72
N PRO A 79 21.82 -2.06 -12.27
CA PRO A 79 23.19 -1.97 -12.73
C PRO A 79 23.29 -2.19 -14.25
N GLN A 80 24.15 -1.40 -14.90
CA GLN A 80 24.25 -1.39 -16.38
C GLN A 80 24.71 -2.73 -16.96
N ASN A 81 25.41 -3.56 -16.19
CA ASN A 81 25.81 -4.90 -16.60
C ASN A 81 24.64 -5.91 -16.58
N GLU A 82 23.62 -5.68 -15.77
CA GLU A 82 22.39 -6.50 -15.70
C GLU A 82 21.42 -6.12 -16.82
N LEU A 83 21.51 -4.89 -17.34
CA LEU A 83 20.68 -4.43 -18.45
C LEU A 83 21.15 -4.97 -19.81
N PRO A 84 20.21 -5.27 -20.73
CA PRO A 84 20.56 -5.61 -22.10
C PRO A 84 21.20 -4.41 -22.79
N VAL A 85 22.13 -4.67 -23.71
CA VAL A 85 22.98 -3.63 -24.33
C VAL A 85 22.18 -2.45 -24.89
N HIS A 86 20.99 -2.71 -25.47
CA HIS A 86 20.15 -1.68 -26.07
C HIS A 86 19.40 -0.80 -25.05
N LEU A 87 19.37 -1.16 -23.76
CA LEU A 87 18.73 -0.39 -22.69
C LEU A 87 19.72 0.28 -21.74
N ARG A 88 21.00 -0.07 -21.83
CA ARG A 88 22.05 0.56 -21.01
C ARG A 88 22.03 2.08 -21.18
N TYR A 89 22.07 2.80 -20.06
CA TYR A 89 22.06 4.25 -19.94
C TYR A 89 20.82 4.95 -20.50
N LYS A 90 19.75 4.22 -20.83
CA LYS A 90 18.50 4.81 -21.33
C LYS A 90 17.50 5.15 -20.23
N ILE A 91 17.55 4.42 -19.12
CA ILE A 91 16.62 4.56 -18.01
C ILE A 91 17.23 5.57 -17.01
N PRO A 92 16.63 6.74 -16.81
CA PRO A 92 17.08 7.70 -15.82
C PRO A 92 16.98 7.12 -14.40
N GLU A 93 17.91 7.51 -13.52
CA GLU A 93 18.02 6.97 -12.15
C GLU A 93 16.74 7.09 -11.32
N ASN A 94 15.89 8.08 -11.62
CA ASN A 94 14.64 8.36 -10.90
C ASN A 94 13.38 7.89 -11.65
N GLU A 95 13.51 6.95 -12.58
CA GLU A 95 12.39 6.40 -13.34
C GLU A 95 12.20 4.90 -13.11
N ILE A 96 10.95 4.45 -13.21
CA ILE A 96 10.56 3.06 -13.35
C ILE A 96 9.88 2.94 -14.70
N TRP A 97 10.47 2.19 -15.61
CA TRP A 97 9.86 1.87 -16.88
C TRP A 97 8.99 0.61 -16.71
N ILE A 98 7.76 0.66 -17.21
CA ILE A 98 6.83 -0.46 -17.18
C ILE A 98 6.21 -0.67 -18.55
N ARG A 99 6.11 -1.94 -18.97
CA ARG A 99 5.57 -2.29 -20.29
C ARG A 99 4.07 -2.00 -20.36
N GLU A 100 3.61 -1.45 -21.47
CA GLU A 100 2.22 -0.99 -21.67
C GLU A 100 1.17 -2.06 -21.34
N ASN A 101 1.35 -3.29 -21.83
CA ASN A 101 0.41 -4.40 -21.60
C ASN A 101 0.37 -4.87 -20.13
N VAL A 102 1.42 -4.59 -19.35
CA VAL A 102 1.45 -4.85 -17.92
C VAL A 102 0.75 -3.71 -17.18
N TYR A 103 0.94 -2.47 -17.64
CA TYR A 103 0.33 -1.30 -17.03
C TYR A 103 -1.19 -1.25 -17.21
N GLU A 104 -1.72 -1.75 -18.33
CA GLU A 104 -3.15 -1.84 -18.61
C GLU A 104 -3.90 -2.81 -17.68
N ASP A 105 -3.23 -3.88 -17.23
CA ASP A 105 -3.78 -4.81 -16.25
C ASP A 105 -3.54 -4.27 -14.83
N VAL A 106 -4.61 -3.80 -14.17
CA VAL A 106 -4.52 -3.19 -12.83
C VAL A 106 -3.94 -4.14 -11.78
N GLY A 107 -4.31 -5.42 -11.82
CA GLY A 107 -3.83 -6.41 -10.84
C GLY A 107 -2.34 -6.68 -11.04
N ARG A 108 -1.95 -6.92 -12.28
CA ARG A 108 -0.54 -7.17 -12.65
C ARG A 108 0.33 -5.94 -12.41
N ARG A 109 -0.14 -4.74 -12.80
CA ARG A 109 0.53 -3.46 -12.54
C ARG A 109 0.83 -3.29 -11.06
N ARG A 110 -0.14 -3.54 -10.18
CA ARG A 110 0.03 -3.38 -8.74
C ARG A 110 1.09 -4.32 -8.17
N SER A 111 1.07 -5.60 -8.58
CA SER A 111 2.08 -6.56 -8.16
C SER A 111 3.48 -6.12 -8.58
N ILE A 112 3.65 -5.80 -9.87
CA ILE A 112 4.96 -5.40 -10.42
C ILE A 112 5.47 -4.12 -9.76
N LEU A 113 4.63 -3.09 -9.63
CA LEU A 113 5.09 -1.87 -8.96
C LEU A 113 5.40 -2.09 -7.48
N ALA A 114 4.67 -2.98 -6.79
CA ALA A 114 5.02 -3.35 -5.43
C ALA A 114 6.41 -4.02 -5.34
N HIS A 115 6.73 -4.92 -6.28
CA HIS A 115 8.07 -5.51 -6.41
C HIS A 115 9.15 -4.41 -6.56
N GLU A 116 9.00 -3.56 -7.58
CA GLU A 116 9.99 -2.54 -7.93
C GLU A 116 10.21 -1.56 -6.77
N TYR A 117 9.14 -1.17 -6.07
CA TYR A 117 9.27 -0.29 -4.90
C TYR A 117 9.91 -0.98 -3.70
N ALA A 118 9.66 -2.27 -3.48
CA ALA A 118 10.33 -3.04 -2.43
C ALA A 118 11.84 -3.10 -2.70
N GLU A 119 12.21 -3.44 -3.93
CA GLU A 119 13.61 -3.50 -4.35
C GLU A 119 14.30 -2.13 -4.15
N LEU A 120 13.68 -1.06 -4.63
CA LEU A 120 14.19 0.30 -4.46
C LEU A 120 14.35 0.70 -2.99
N ASP A 121 13.38 0.40 -2.12
CA ASP A 121 13.53 0.69 -0.68
C ASP A 121 14.69 -0.09 -0.07
N LEU A 122 14.87 -1.37 -0.43
CA LEU A 122 15.99 -2.18 0.07
C LEU A 122 17.34 -1.65 -0.41
N MET A 123 17.44 -1.27 -1.68
CA MET A 123 18.66 -0.66 -2.23
C MET A 123 18.98 0.69 -1.58
N ILE A 124 17.98 1.55 -1.38
CA ILE A 124 18.17 2.91 -0.86
C ILE A 124 18.39 2.91 0.66
N SER A 125 17.54 2.20 1.40
CA SER A 125 17.50 2.26 2.87
C SER A 125 18.51 1.33 3.53
N GLN A 126 18.79 0.18 2.91
CA GLN A 126 19.67 -0.86 3.46
C GLN A 126 21.00 -0.98 2.70
N ALA A 127 21.20 -0.16 1.66
CA ALA A 127 22.38 -0.20 0.81
C ALA A 127 22.65 -1.61 0.23
N MET A 128 21.60 -2.38 -0.01
CA MET A 128 21.69 -3.71 -0.62
C MET A 128 22.14 -3.59 -2.07
N SER A 129 22.87 -4.60 -2.55
CA SER A 129 23.08 -4.74 -3.99
C SER A 129 21.75 -5.02 -4.69
N TYR A 130 21.65 -4.66 -5.97
CA TYR A 130 20.51 -4.98 -6.83
C TYR A 130 20.07 -6.44 -6.68
N LYS A 131 21.03 -7.36 -6.76
CA LYS A 131 20.76 -8.80 -6.68
C LYS A 131 20.15 -9.21 -5.34
N GLU A 132 20.69 -8.72 -4.23
CA GLU A 132 20.17 -9.04 -2.88
C GLU A 132 18.78 -8.45 -2.65
N ALA A 133 18.56 -7.22 -3.13
CA ALA A 133 17.29 -6.54 -3.05
C ALA A 133 16.21 -7.26 -3.89
N HIS A 134 16.57 -7.69 -5.11
CA HIS A 134 15.70 -8.44 -6.00
C HIS A 134 15.27 -9.78 -5.38
N GLU A 135 16.22 -10.57 -4.88
CA GLU A 135 15.94 -11.86 -4.20
C GLU A 135 15.03 -11.66 -2.96
N HIS A 136 15.21 -10.57 -2.21
CA HIS A 136 14.33 -10.25 -1.08
C HIS A 136 12.94 -9.79 -1.52
N ALA A 137 12.83 -8.98 -2.58
CA ALA A 137 11.55 -8.55 -3.12
C ALA A 137 10.74 -9.77 -3.60
N GLU A 138 11.36 -10.69 -4.35
CA GLU A 138 10.75 -11.96 -4.77
C GLU A 138 10.26 -12.78 -3.55
N PHE A 139 11.07 -12.88 -2.49
CA PHE A 139 10.68 -13.59 -1.28
C PHE A 139 9.48 -12.95 -0.59
N ILE A 140 9.44 -11.61 -0.48
CA ILE A 140 8.30 -10.87 0.05
C ILE A 140 7.06 -11.15 -0.80
N GLU A 141 7.17 -11.13 -2.12
CA GLU A 141 6.03 -11.43 -2.99
C GLU A 141 5.46 -12.83 -2.76
N HIS A 142 6.32 -13.83 -2.61
CA HIS A 142 5.89 -15.20 -2.30
C HIS A 142 5.11 -15.29 -0.99
N LEU A 143 5.48 -14.51 0.04
CA LEU A 143 4.78 -14.53 1.32
C LEU A 143 3.39 -13.88 1.29
N TYR A 144 3.17 -12.88 0.42
CA TYR A 144 1.94 -12.08 0.43
C TYR A 144 0.98 -12.36 -0.73
N TYR A 145 1.46 -12.93 -1.85
CA TYR A 145 0.67 -13.10 -3.07
C TYR A 145 0.52 -14.55 -3.54
N HIS A 146 1.21 -15.50 -2.92
CA HIS A 146 1.12 -16.93 -3.23
C HIS A 146 0.69 -17.73 -1.98
N ASP A 147 -0.61 -17.64 -1.65
CA ASP A 147 -1.34 -18.62 -0.83
C ASP A 147 -1.75 -19.84 -1.69
#